data_AF-A0A516TJ65-F1
#
_entry.id   AF-A0A516TJ65-F1
#
_cell.length_a   1.000
_cell.length_b   1.000
_cell.length_c   1.000
_cell.angle_alpha   90.00
_cell.angle_beta   90.00
_cell.angle_gamma   90.00
#
_symmetry.space_group_name_H-M   'P 1'
#
loop_
_entity.id
_entity.type
_entity.pdbx_description
1 polymer ?
#
loop_
_entity_poly.entity_id
_entity_poly.type
_entity_poly.pdbx_seq_one_letter_code
_entity_poly.pdbx_strand_id
1 'polypeptide(L)' 'MREQRIQTEIYYPIPLHLQPCFSFLGYRKGDFPIAEKLSEEVLALPIFPGLREEEIERVVETIRQFYAQKKNRKNAIN' A
#
# COMPACT_ATOMS: atom_id res chain seq x y z
N MET A 1 -3.63 8.84 5.10
CA MET A 1 -3.52 7.91 6.24
C MET A 1 -2.80 8.53 7.44
N ARG A 2 -1.50 8.90 7.34
CA ARG A 2 -0.71 9.43 8.47
C ARG A 2 -1.34 10.65 9.17
N GLU A 3 -1.78 11.65 8.40
CA GLU A 3 -2.45 12.86 8.93
C GLU A 3 -3.73 12.53 9.71
N GLN A 4 -4.41 11.44 9.33
CA GLN A 4 -5.62 10.95 9.99
C GLN A 4 -5.31 10.01 11.16
N ARG A 5 -4.04 9.90 11.57
CA ARG A 5 -3.55 9.03 12.65
C ARG A 5 -3.99 7.57 12.48
N ILE A 6 -3.90 7.07 11.24
CA ILE A 6 -4.07 5.64 10.90
C ILE A 6 -2.68 5.10 10.59
N GLN A 7 -2.25 4.10 11.37
CA GLN A 7 -1.00 3.40 11.11
C GLN A 7 -1.15 2.52 9.87
N THR A 8 -0.15 2.56 9.00
CA THR A 8 -0.05 1.73 7.79
C THR A 8 1.40 1.36 7.56
N GLU A 9 1.63 0.20 6.97
CA GLU A 9 2.97 -0.30 6.66
C GLU A 9 3.07 -0.74 5.19
N ILE A 10 4.29 -0.96 4.72
CA ILE A 10 4.55 -1.56 3.39
C ILE A 10 5.18 -2.93 3.62
N TYR A 11 4.48 -3.99 3.20
CA TYR A 11 4.93 -5.37 3.29
C TYR A 11 4.91 -6.03 1.91
N TYR A 12 6.04 -6.20 1.21
CA TYR A 12 7.40 -5.72 1.52
C TYR A 12 7.86 -4.76 0.41
N PRO A 13 8.68 -3.73 0.73
CA PRO A 13 9.07 -2.70 -0.22
C PRO A 13 10.07 -3.18 -1.30
N ILE A 14 10.73 -4.33 -1.09
CA ILE A 14 11.63 -4.94 -2.06
C ILE A 14 11.21 -6.41 -2.21
N PRO A 15 10.88 -6.87 -3.43
CA PRO A 15 10.50 -8.26 -3.66
C PRO A 15 11.70 -9.18 -3.42
N LEU A 16 11.43 -10.43 -3.02
CA LEU A 16 12.45 -11.35 -2.53
C LEU A 16 13.64 -11.51 -3.50
N HIS A 17 13.38 -11.66 -4.80
CA HIS A 17 14.43 -11.88 -5.80
C HIS A 17 15.38 -10.70 -5.99
N LEU A 18 15.01 -9.50 -5.53
CA LEU A 18 15.85 -8.30 -5.58
C LEU A 18 16.50 -7.97 -4.23
N GLN A 19 16.24 -8.74 -3.18
CA GLN A 19 16.91 -8.50 -1.90
C GLN A 19 18.38 -8.94 -1.95
N PRO A 20 19.32 -8.16 -1.36
CA PRO A 20 20.75 -8.46 -1.45
C PRO A 20 21.14 -9.87 -0.99
N CYS A 21 20.46 -10.40 0.02
CA CYS A 21 20.69 -11.75 0.55
C CYS A 21 20.38 -12.87 -0.45
N PHE A 22 19.59 -12.62 -1.50
CA PHE A 22 19.24 -13.59 -2.54
C PHE A 22 20.00 -13.37 -3.85
N SER A 23 20.96 -12.44 -3.88
CA SER A 23 21.75 -12.12 -5.09
C SER A 23 22.46 -13.34 -5.71
N PHE A 24 22.83 -14.34 -4.90
CA PHE A 24 23.44 -15.59 -5.36
C PHE A 24 22.55 -16.44 -6.27
N LEU A 25 21.24 -16.19 -6.30
CA LEU A 25 20.28 -16.89 -7.17
C LEU A 25 20.27 -16.33 -8.61
N GLY A 26 20.89 -15.17 -8.86
CA GLY A 26 21.10 -14.63 -10.21
C GLY A 26 19.89 -13.97 -10.87
N TYR A 27 18.78 -13.82 -10.15
CA TYR A 27 17.58 -13.12 -10.63
C TYR A 27 17.78 -11.61 -10.80
N ARG A 28 16.95 -11.00 -11.64
CA ARG A 28 17.02 -9.59 -12.04
C ARG A 28 15.62 -8.97 -12.07
N LYS A 29 15.59 -7.63 -12.12
CA LYS A 29 14.33 -6.89 -12.33
C LYS A 29 13.71 -7.32 -13.66
N GLY A 30 12.41 -7.61 -13.65
CA GLY A 30 11.66 -8.13 -14.78
C GLY A 30 11.42 -9.65 -14.73
N ASP A 31 12.16 -10.41 -13.93
CA ASP A 31 11.96 -11.87 -13.83
C ASP A 31 10.64 -12.21 -13.13
N PHE A 32 10.20 -11.35 -12.19
CA PHE A 32 8.95 -11.52 -11.45
C PHE A 32 8.14 -10.21 -11.43
N PRO A 33 7.54 -9.81 -12.56
CA PRO A 33 6.93 -8.49 -12.73
C PRO A 33 5.73 -8.26 -11.79
N ILE A 34 5.00 -9.32 -11.44
CA ILE A 34 3.88 -9.22 -10.49
C ILE A 34 4.38 -8.95 -9.07
N ALA A 35 5.46 -9.61 -8.64
CA ALA A 35 6.04 -9.37 -7.32
C ALA A 35 6.60 -7.94 -7.21
N GLU A 36 7.25 -7.46 -8.26
CA GLU A 36 7.76 -6.08 -8.36
C GLU A 36 6.63 -5.06 -8.29
N LYS A 37 5.59 -5.23 -9.11
CA LYS A 37 4.42 -4.36 -9.09
C LYS A 37 3.76 -4.32 -7.71
N LEU A 38 3.56 -5.48 -7.07
CA LEU A 38 2.95 -5.53 -5.74
C LEU A 38 3.80 -4.82 -4.68
N SER A 39 5.13 -4.93 -4.75
CA SER A 39 6.03 -4.22 -3.81
C SER A 39 5.93 -2.69 -3.92
N GLU A 40 5.57 -2.17 -5.10
CA GLU A 40 5.40 -0.74 -5.36
C GLU A 40 4.00 -0.23 -5.00
N GLU A 41 2.97 -1.08 -5.06
CA GLU A 41 1.56 -0.68 -4.93
C GLU A 41 0.90 -1.04 -3.59
N VAL A 42 1.51 -1.94 -2.80
CA VAL A 42 0.89 -2.46 -1.57
C VAL A 42 0.86 -1.44 -0.44
N LEU A 43 -0.24 -1.43 0.31
CA LEU A 43 -0.40 -0.70 1.56
C LEU A 43 -1.09 -1.60 2.58
N ALA A 44 -0.41 -1.92 3.69
CA ALA A 44 -0.99 -2.69 4.78
C ALA A 44 -1.81 -1.77 5.68
N LEU A 45 -3.07 -2.16 5.91
CA LEU A 45 -4.01 -1.49 6.82
C LEU A 45 -3.93 -2.12 8.22
N PRO A 46 -4.33 -1.38 9.28
CA PRO A 46 -4.35 -1.94 10.62
C PRO A 46 -5.39 -3.06 10.70
N ILE A 47 -4.95 -4.26 11.06
CA ILE A 47 -5.82 -5.42 11.22
C ILE A 47 -5.35 -6.24 12.42
N PHE A 48 -6.13 -6.25 13.50
CA PHE A 48 -5.84 -7.00 14.73
C PHE A 48 -7.12 -7.12 15.58
N PRO A 49 -7.21 -8.11 16.50
CA PRO A 49 -8.46 -8.39 17.23
C PRO A 49 -9.01 -7.24 18.09
N GLY A 50 -8.14 -6.34 18.57
CA GLY A 50 -8.51 -5.21 19.42
C GLY A 50 -8.98 -3.96 18.68
N LEU A 51 -9.18 -4.02 17.36
CA LEU A 51 -9.61 -2.88 16.55
C LEU A 51 -11.09 -2.58 16.82
N ARG A 52 -11.41 -1.35 17.22
CA ARG A 52 -12.80 -0.94 17.49
C ARG A 52 -13.54 -0.66 16.18
N GLU A 53 -14.86 -0.81 16.19
CA GLU A 53 -15.72 -0.54 15.02
C GLU A 53 -15.52 0.90 14.48
N GLU A 54 -15.48 1.89 15.35
CA GLU A 54 -15.19 3.29 15.01
C GLU A 54 -13.80 3.47 14.34
N GLU A 55 -12.81 2.65 14.71
CA GLU A 55 -11.49 2.68 14.09
C GLU A 55 -11.51 2.09 12.68
N ILE A 56 -12.30 1.02 12.47
CA ILE A 56 -12.55 0.45 11.14
C ILE A 56 -13.25 1.47 10.25
N GLU A 57 -14.31 2.10 10.73
CA GLU A 57 -15.05 3.12 10.00
C GLU A 57 -14.16 4.29 9.60
N ARG A 58 -13.31 4.77 10.53
CA ARG A 58 -12.35 5.84 10.24
C ARG A 58 -11.37 5.45 9.13
N VAL A 59 -10.90 4.21 9.10
CA VAL A 59 -10.02 3.69 8.02
C VAL A 59 -10.77 3.70 6.68
N VAL A 60 -11.97 3.12 6.64
CA VAL A 60 -12.79 3.03 5.43
C VAL A 60 -13.11 4.41 4.88
N GLU A 61 -13.57 5.32 5.73
CA GLU A 61 -13.97 6.66 5.31
C GLU A 61 -12.78 7.48 4.83
N THR A 62 -11.62 7.37 5.50
CA THR A 62 -10.38 8.02 5.04
C THR A 62 -10.01 7.58 3.62
N ILE A 63 -10.11 6.28 3.32
CA ILE A 63 -9.83 5.74 1.98
C ILE A 63 -10.85 6.28 0.98
N ARG A 64 -12.15 6.24 1.32
CA ARG A 64 -13.22 6.73 0.45
C ARG A 64 -13.01 8.20 0.08
N GLN A 65 -12.69 9.05 1.05
CA GLN A 65 -12.44 10.47 0.84
C GLN A 65 -11.23 10.72 -0.07
N PHE A 66 -10.14 9.99 0.12
CA PHE A 66 -8.95 10.10 -0.74
C PHE A 66 -9.31 9.89 -2.21
N TYR A 67 -10.10 8.85 -2.52
CA TYR A 67 -10.52 8.57 -3.90
C TYR A 67 -11.55 9.58 -4.43
N ALA A 68 -12.47 10.05 -3.60
CA ALA A 68 -13.44 11.08 -3.98
C ALA A 68 -12.74 12.40 -4.36
N GLN A 69 -11.78 12.86 -3.55
CA GLN A 69 -10.98 14.05 -3.84
C GLN A 69 -10.15 13.91 -5.12
N LYS A 70 -9.56 12.73 -5.36
CA LYS A 70 -8.81 12.43 -6.58
C LYS A 70 -9.69 12.50 -7.84
N LYS A 71 -10.94 12.02 -7.75
CA LYS A 71 -11.92 12.13 -8.84
C LYS A 71 -12.27 13.59 -9.13
N ASN A 72 -12.54 14.39 -8.10
CA ASN A 72 -12.87 15.80 -8.26
C ASN A 72 -11.72 16.62 -8.86
N ARG A 73 -10.48 16.34 -8.45
CA ARG A 73 -9.28 16.96 -9.06
C ARG A 73 -9.10 16.59 -10.53
N LYS A 74 -9.31 15.32 -10.90
CA LYS A 74 -9.25 14.91 -12.32
C LYS A 74 -10.31 15.61 -13.18
N ASN A 75 -11.52 15.77 -12.63
CA ASN A 75 -12.61 16.45 -13.34
C ASN A 75 -12.42 17.97 -13.47
N ALA A 76 -11.61 18.59 -12.61
CA ALA A 76 -11.35 20.03 -12.64
C ALA A 76 -10.18 20.44 -13.58
N ILE A 77 -9.43 19.46 -14.09
CA ILE A 77 -8.25 19.68 -14.97
C ILE A 77 -8.56 19.27 -16.43
N ASN A 78 -9.76 18.70 -16.67
CA ASN A 78 -10.33 18.50 -18.01
C ASN A 78 -11.37 19.59 -18.29
#